data_AF-A0A1T5P6M5-F1
#
_entry.id   AF-A0A1T5P6M5-F1
#
_cell.length_a   1.000
_cell.length_b   1.000
_cell.length_c   1.000
_cell.angle_alpha   90.00
_cell.angle_beta   90.00
_cell.angle_gamma   90.00
#
_symmetry.space_group_name_H-M   'P 1'
#
loop_
_entity.id
_entity.type
_entity.pdbx_description
1 polymer ?
#
loop_
_entity_poly.entity_id
_entity_poly.type
_entity_poly.pdbx_seq_one_letter_code
_entity_poly.pdbx_strand_id
1 'polypeptide(L)'
;MNYIVTKPLKNTGLAVFLAILFGGIGLFYSSILGGIIMTLVFPIILILLFFLGKLLTLILLCCSYYLICLIWAVAAVNSYNKRIMLEANPKDYHSGSSGIASANFENDNYYDNYRKSQKADNTFLWLLITVIISALLFYGVYRFLNDTRLIPNSREQLKEIHRRRPASEQD
;
A
#
# COMPACT_ATOMS: atom_id res chain seq x y z
N MET A 1 -27.27 -33.25 19.43
CA MET A 1 -26.57 -32.99 18.15
C MET A 1 -25.31 -32.21 18.47
N ASN A 2 -24.14 -32.73 18.10
CA ASN A 2 -22.85 -32.09 18.40
C ASN A 2 -22.40 -31.33 17.14
N TYR A 3 -22.05 -30.05 17.26
CA TYR A 3 -21.57 -29.22 16.14
C TYR A 3 -20.23 -28.60 16.52
N ILE A 4 -19.28 -28.60 15.60
CA ILE A 4 -17.94 -28.05 15.78
C ILE A 4 -17.85 -26.81 14.90
N VAL A 5 -17.69 -25.65 15.51
CA VAL A 5 -17.51 -24.38 14.79
C VAL A 5 -16.06 -24.31 14.31
N THR A 6 -15.84 -24.37 13.00
CA THR A 6 -14.51 -24.21 12.38
C THR A 6 -14.43 -22.90 11.61
N LYS A 7 -13.28 -22.21 11.68
CA LYS A 7 -13.02 -20.98 10.91
C LYS A 7 -12.23 -21.35 9.64
N PRO A 8 -12.73 -21.06 8.42
CA PRO A 8 -12.00 -21.37 7.19
C PRO A 8 -10.82 -20.42 6.96
N LEU A 9 -9.72 -20.96 6.42
CA LEU A 9 -8.58 -20.19 5.93
C LEU A 9 -8.93 -19.51 4.59
N LYS A 10 -8.38 -18.31 4.37
CA LYS A 10 -8.54 -17.57 3.11
C LYS A 10 -7.49 -18.01 2.09
N ASN A 11 -7.91 -18.16 0.82
CA ASN A 11 -6.99 -18.49 -0.26
C ASN A 11 -6.20 -17.25 -0.75
N THR A 12 -4.87 -17.30 -0.64
CA THR A 12 -3.96 -16.22 -1.10
C THR A 12 -3.97 -16.05 -2.61
N GLY A 13 -4.08 -17.12 -3.40
CA GLY A 13 -4.10 -17.04 -4.85
C GLY A 13 -5.33 -16.28 -5.37
N LEU A 14 -6.49 -16.55 -4.77
CA LEU A 14 -7.73 -15.85 -5.09
C LEU A 14 -7.62 -14.35 -4.74
N ALA A 15 -7.04 -14.02 -3.59
CA ALA A 15 -6.79 -12.62 -3.21
C ALA A 15 -5.91 -11.86 -4.21
N VAL A 16 -4.80 -12.48 -4.63
CA VAL A 16 -3.88 -11.88 -5.61
C VAL A 16 -4.56 -11.74 -6.98
N PHE A 17 -5.26 -12.79 -7.42
CA PHE A 17 -5.99 -12.77 -8.68
C PHE A 17 -7.02 -11.64 -8.73
N LEU A 18 -7.82 -11.48 -7.66
CA LEU A 18 -8.79 -10.39 -7.55
C LEU A 18 -8.11 -9.02 -7.50
N ALA A 19 -6.98 -8.89 -6.77
CA ALA A 19 -6.23 -7.64 -6.68
C ALA A 19 -5.59 -7.22 -8.01
N ILE A 20 -5.17 -8.17 -8.85
CA ILE A 20 -4.65 -7.87 -10.20
C ILE A 20 -5.79 -7.47 -11.14
N LEU A 21 -6.95 -8.13 -11.06
CA LEU A 21 -8.05 -7.91 -12.00
C LEU A 21 -8.83 -6.62 -11.69
N PHE A 22 -8.96 -6.28 -10.41
CA PHE A 22 -9.79 -5.15 -9.97
C PHE A 22 -9.06 -4.12 -9.09
N GLY A 23 -7.76 -4.26 -8.85
CA GLY A 23 -6.98 -3.33 -8.02
C GLY A 23 -7.48 -3.26 -6.58
N GLY A 24 -7.95 -2.08 -6.16
CA GLY A 24 -8.52 -1.84 -4.83
C GLY A 24 -9.81 -2.60 -4.54
N ILE A 25 -10.62 -2.92 -5.55
CA ILE A 25 -11.83 -3.74 -5.35
C ILE A 25 -11.44 -5.18 -4.98
N GLY A 26 -10.35 -5.69 -5.56
CA GLY A 26 -9.84 -7.01 -5.21
C GLY A 26 -9.33 -7.12 -3.77
N LEU A 27 -8.95 -5.98 -3.17
CA LEU A 27 -8.57 -5.92 -1.77
C LEU A 27 -9.73 -6.25 -0.82
N PHE A 28 -10.99 -6.03 -1.19
CA PHE A 28 -12.14 -6.30 -0.30
C PHE A 28 -12.22 -7.75 0.16
N TYR A 29 -11.73 -8.70 -0.63
CA TYR A 29 -11.66 -10.11 -0.26
C TYR A 29 -10.71 -10.34 0.95
N SER A 30 -9.62 -9.59 1.01
CA SER A 30 -8.56 -9.73 2.01
C SER A 30 -8.70 -8.76 3.17
N SER A 31 -8.95 -7.48 2.88
CA SER A 31 -9.03 -6.36 3.81
C SER A 31 -10.09 -5.34 3.36
N ILE A 32 -11.19 -5.25 4.11
CA ILE A 32 -12.28 -4.30 3.84
C ILE A 32 -11.81 -2.86 4.01
N LEU A 33 -11.09 -2.56 5.10
CA LEU A 33 -10.60 -1.19 5.36
C LEU A 33 -9.65 -0.73 4.25
N GLY A 34 -8.77 -1.63 3.80
CA GLY A 34 -7.82 -1.30 2.74
C GLY A 34 -8.47 -1.15 1.37
N GLY A 35 -9.45 -2.00 1.07
CA GLY A 35 -10.27 -1.87 -0.13
C GLY A 35 -11.00 -0.53 -0.18
N ILE A 36 -11.66 -0.11 0.92
CA ILE A 36 -12.38 1.17 0.98
C ILE A 36 -11.44 2.34 0.68
N ILE A 37 -10.30 2.42 1.38
CA ILE A 37 -9.37 3.53 1.25
C ILE A 37 -8.79 3.59 -0.17
N MET A 38 -8.35 2.45 -0.72
CA MET A 38 -7.72 2.40 -2.04
C MET A 38 -8.70 2.54 -3.20
N THR A 39 -9.98 2.24 -2.98
CA THR A 39 -11.02 2.40 -4.00
C THR A 39 -11.65 3.79 -3.97
N LEU A 40 -11.64 4.51 -2.85
CA LEU A 40 -12.18 5.88 -2.77
C LEU A 40 -11.11 6.95 -3.01
N VAL A 41 -9.96 6.88 -2.35
CA VAL A 41 -8.96 7.96 -2.37
C VAL A 41 -8.23 8.01 -3.71
N PHE A 42 -7.87 6.85 -4.26
CA PHE A 42 -7.05 6.76 -5.45
C PHE A 42 -7.70 7.25 -6.75
N PRO A 43 -8.98 6.91 -7.07
CA PRO A 43 -9.62 7.45 -8.27
C PRO A 43 -9.83 8.96 -8.21
N ILE A 44 -10.04 9.54 -7.02
CA ILE A 44 -10.15 10.99 -6.85
C ILE A 44 -8.84 11.68 -7.28
N ILE A 45 -7.70 11.13 -6.87
CA ILE A 45 -6.37 11.62 -7.27
C ILE A 45 -6.15 11.44 -8.77
N LEU A 46 -6.53 10.29 -9.35
CA LEU A 46 -6.42 10.05 -10.79
C LEU A 46 -7.24 11.03 -11.62
N ILE A 47 -8.49 11.32 -11.21
CA ILE A 47 -9.36 12.30 -11.88
C ILE A 47 -8.73 13.69 -11.81
N LEU A 48 -8.25 14.11 -10.65
CA LEU A 48 -7.59 15.41 -10.50
C LEU A 48 -6.34 15.53 -11.40
N LEU A 49 -5.54 14.45 -11.49
CA LEU A 49 -4.33 14.41 -12.30
C LEU A 49 -4.61 14.36 -13.81
N PHE A 50 -5.72 13.72 -14.20
CA PHE A 50 -6.20 13.68 -15.59
C PHE A 50 -6.52 15.09 -16.10
N PHE A 51 -7.16 15.94 -15.29
CA PHE A 51 -7.43 17.34 -15.62
C PHE A 51 -6.16 18.19 -15.81
N LEU A 52 -5.02 17.78 -15.24
CA LEU A 52 -3.73 18.47 -15.40
C LEU A 52 -2.98 18.08 -16.69
N GLY A 53 -3.47 17.12 -17.48
CA GLY A 53 -2.91 16.75 -18.79
C GLY A 53 -1.58 15.98 -18.74
N LYS A 54 -1.22 15.39 -17.59
CA LYS A 54 0.09 14.72 -17.39
C LYS A 54 -0.02 13.20 -17.54
N LEU A 55 -0.14 12.74 -18.79
CA LEU A 55 -0.31 11.32 -19.13
C LEU A 55 0.81 10.41 -18.61
N LEU A 56 2.07 10.87 -18.66
CA LEU A 56 3.23 10.08 -18.24
C LEU A 56 3.22 9.80 -16.73
N THR A 57 2.81 10.81 -15.94
CA THR A 57 2.64 10.67 -14.48
C THR A 57 1.46 9.75 -14.14
N LEU A 58 0.40 9.79 -14.94
CA LEU A 58 -0.78 8.96 -14.76
C LEU A 58 -0.47 7.46 -14.98
N ILE A 59 0.30 7.11 -16.02
CA ILE A 59 0.75 5.72 -16.24
C ILE A 59 1.60 5.21 -15.07
N LEU A 60 2.57 6.00 -14.60
CA LEU A 60 3.44 5.62 -13.49
C LEU A 60 2.66 5.40 -12.19
N LEU A 61 1.69 6.28 -11.92
CA LEU A 61 0.83 6.20 -10.74
C LEU A 61 -0.12 5.00 -10.80
N CYS A 62 -0.62 4.66 -11.99
CA CYS A 62 -1.45 3.48 -12.20
C CYS A 62 -0.64 2.19 -11.98
N CYS A 63 0.59 2.11 -12.51
CA CYS A 63 1.45 0.94 -12.27
C CYS A 63 1.80 0.75 -10.79
N SER A 64 2.16 1.83 -10.09
CA SER A 64 2.51 1.73 -8.65
C SER A 64 1.31 1.33 -7.80
N TYR A 65 0.11 1.78 -8.14
CA TYR A 65 -1.15 1.41 -7.47
C TYR A 65 -1.37 -0.10 -7.40
N TYR A 66 -1.25 -0.78 -8.55
CA TYR A 66 -1.47 -2.23 -8.63
C TYR A 66 -0.46 -3.01 -7.79
N LEU A 67 0.81 -2.58 -7.77
CA LEU A 67 1.84 -3.21 -6.95
C LEU A 67 1.56 -3.07 -5.45
N ILE A 68 1.13 -1.89 -5.02
CA ILE A 68 0.78 -1.62 -3.62
C ILE A 68 -0.43 -2.49 -3.21
N CYS A 69 -1.45 -2.58 -4.07
CA CYS A 69 -2.61 -3.43 -3.84
C CYS A 69 -2.21 -4.90 -3.71
N LEU A 70 -1.31 -5.40 -4.56
CA LEU A 70 -0.87 -6.79 -4.53
C LEU A 70 -0.15 -7.14 -3.22
N ILE A 71 0.83 -6.32 -2.82
CA ILE A 71 1.59 -6.53 -1.57
C ILE A 71 0.64 -6.54 -0.38
N TRP A 72 -0.31 -5.60 -0.36
CA TRP A 72 -1.25 -5.47 0.74
C TRP A 72 -2.24 -6.63 0.80
N ALA A 73 -2.76 -7.09 -0.34
CA ALA A 73 -3.65 -8.25 -0.41
C ALA A 73 -2.98 -9.50 0.18
N VAL A 74 -1.71 -9.76 -0.17
CA VAL A 74 -0.93 -10.89 0.36
C VAL A 74 -0.70 -10.74 1.86
N ALA A 75 -0.29 -9.56 2.32
CA ALA A 75 -0.06 -9.29 3.73
C ALA A 75 -1.34 -9.49 4.58
N ALA A 76 -2.48 -9.04 4.08
CA ALA A 76 -3.77 -9.17 4.74
C ALA A 76 -4.23 -10.63 4.86
N VAL A 77 -4.10 -11.42 3.79
CA VAL A 77 -4.45 -12.86 3.84
C VAL A 77 -3.50 -13.62 4.77
N ASN A 78 -2.21 -13.36 4.69
CA ASN A 78 -1.23 -14.03 5.56
C ASN A 78 -1.48 -13.71 7.03
N SER A 79 -1.82 -12.46 7.35
CA SER A 79 -2.21 -12.06 8.71
C SER A 79 -3.48 -12.79 9.17
N TYR A 80 -4.51 -12.84 8.32
CA TYR A 80 -5.75 -13.56 8.63
C TYR A 80 -5.51 -15.06 8.86
N ASN A 81 -4.79 -15.74 7.95
CA ASN A 81 -4.52 -17.17 8.05
C ASN A 81 -3.70 -17.52 9.30
N LYS A 82 -2.67 -16.72 9.61
CA LYS A 82 -1.88 -16.89 10.83
C LYS A 82 -2.75 -16.80 12.08
N ARG A 83 -3.70 -15.86 12.15
CA ARG A 83 -4.63 -15.71 13.29
C ARG A 83 -5.47 -16.97 13.52
N ILE A 84 -6.04 -17.52 12.46
CA ILE A 84 -6.87 -18.72 12.55
C ILE A 84 -6.03 -19.93 12.98
N MET A 85 -4.82 -20.09 12.44
CA MET A 85 -3.92 -21.19 12.82
C MET A 85 -3.47 -21.10 14.28
N LEU A 86 -3.24 -19.88 14.79
CA LEU A 86 -2.90 -19.67 16.20
C LEU A 86 -4.09 -20.00 17.12
N GLU A 87 -5.29 -19.56 16.77
CA GLU A 87 -6.51 -19.83 17.54
C GLU A 87 -6.91 -21.32 17.51
N ALA A 88 -6.56 -22.03 16.44
CA ALA A 88 -6.81 -23.46 16.31
C ALA A 88 -5.79 -24.34 17.06
N ASN A 89 -4.69 -23.79 17.59
CA ASN A 89 -3.68 -24.57 18.31
C ASN A 89 -4.12 -24.80 19.77
N PRO A 90 -4.41 -26.04 20.19
CA PRO A 90 -4.91 -26.36 21.52
C PRO A 90 -3.78 -26.35 22.55
N LYS A 91 -3.30 -25.17 22.95
CA LYS A 91 -2.41 -25.04 24.13
C LYS A 91 -3.11 -24.55 25.40
N ASP A 92 -4.40 -24.17 25.33
CA ASP A 92 -5.10 -23.54 26.46
C ASP A 92 -6.23 -24.37 27.08
N TYR A 93 -6.39 -25.66 26.75
CA TYR A 93 -7.43 -26.52 27.32
C TYR A 93 -7.00 -27.43 28.48
N HIS A 94 -5.81 -27.23 29.07
CA HIS A 94 -5.45 -27.87 30.34
C HIS A 94 -4.70 -26.92 31.28
N SER A 95 -5.42 -26.00 31.90
CA SER A 95 -5.13 -25.59 33.28
C SER A 95 -6.26 -26.14 34.15
N GLY A 96 -6.03 -27.35 34.67
CA GLY A 96 -7.01 -28.08 35.46
C GLY A 96 -6.57 -29.50 35.79
N SER A 97 -5.67 -29.60 36.77
CA SER A 97 -5.42 -30.78 37.62
C SER A 97 -4.37 -31.83 37.21
N SER A 98 -3.35 -31.87 38.10
CA SER A 98 -2.56 -33.01 38.59
C SER A 98 -1.38 -33.54 37.77
N GLY A 99 -0.20 -33.51 38.41
CA GLY A 99 0.86 -34.50 38.18
C GLY A 99 2.12 -33.98 37.50
N ILE A 100 3.09 -33.56 38.31
CA ILE A 100 4.55 -33.81 38.19
C ILE A 100 5.05 -34.13 36.77
N ALA A 101 5.64 -33.15 36.07
CA ALA A 101 6.74 -33.38 35.13
C ALA A 101 7.49 -32.06 34.85
N SER A 102 8.63 -31.94 35.52
CA SER A 102 9.69 -30.98 35.20
C SER A 102 10.30 -31.32 33.84
N ALA A 103 10.32 -30.36 32.91
CA ALA A 103 11.37 -30.07 31.90
C ALA A 103 10.73 -29.38 30.67
N ASN A 104 11.33 -28.27 30.26
CA ASN A 104 11.09 -27.50 29.02
C ASN A 104 10.05 -26.37 29.10
N PHE A 105 10.28 -25.45 30.03
CA PHE A 105 9.66 -24.12 30.08
C PHE A 105 10.41 -23.14 29.15
N GLU A 106 10.35 -23.34 27.83
CA GLU A 106 11.00 -22.45 26.85
C GLU A 106 10.11 -22.07 25.65
N ASN A 107 8.80 -22.36 25.70
CA ASN A 107 7.91 -22.16 24.52
C ASN A 107 6.59 -21.43 24.83
N ASP A 108 6.54 -20.70 25.93
CA ASP A 108 5.35 -19.91 26.31
C ASP A 108 5.48 -18.46 25.79
N ASN A 109 6.73 -18.01 25.60
CA ASN A 109 7.06 -16.70 25.06
C ASN A 109 6.66 -16.52 23.58
N TYR A 110 6.51 -17.58 22.79
CA TYR A 110 6.18 -17.43 21.37
C TYR A 110 4.79 -16.84 21.17
N TYR A 111 3.78 -17.40 21.84
CA TYR A 111 2.39 -16.97 21.68
C TYR A 111 2.12 -15.58 22.28
N ASP A 112 2.71 -15.28 23.43
CA ASP A 112 2.57 -13.96 24.05
C ASP A 112 3.26 -12.86 23.25
N ASN A 113 4.45 -13.13 22.69
CA ASN A 113 5.10 -12.16 21.80
C ASN A 113 4.32 -11.97 20.49
N TYR A 114 3.70 -13.02 19.94
CA TYR A 114 2.83 -12.89 18.75
C TYR A 114 1.55 -12.11 19.02
N ARG A 115 0.87 -12.37 20.15
CA ARG A 115 -0.32 -11.63 20.59
C ARG A 115 -0.01 -10.16 20.83
N LYS A 116 1.15 -9.86 21.43
CA LYS A 116 1.63 -8.50 21.69
C LYS A 116 2.05 -7.79 20.40
N SER A 117 2.67 -8.50 19.45
CA SER A 117 3.02 -7.99 18.12
C SER A 117 1.78 -7.68 17.26
N GLN A 118 0.69 -8.45 17.44
CA GLN A 118 -0.62 -8.17 16.81
C GLN A 118 -1.42 -7.06 17.53
N LYS A 119 -1.29 -6.89 18.85
CA LYS A 119 -1.92 -5.72 19.49
C LYS A 119 -1.20 -4.42 19.13
N ALA A 120 0.08 -4.52 18.77
CA ALA A 120 0.88 -3.48 18.13
C ALA A 120 0.73 -3.52 16.59
N ASP A 121 -0.48 -3.81 16.09
CA ASP A 121 -0.85 -3.68 14.68
C ASP A 121 -0.68 -2.22 14.24
N ASN A 122 0.55 -1.86 13.92
CA ASN A 122 0.94 -0.63 13.28
C ASN A 122 0.39 -0.56 11.85
N THR A 123 -0.67 -1.30 11.50
CA THR A 123 -1.33 -1.24 10.20
C THR A 123 -1.78 0.19 9.91
N PHE A 124 -2.25 0.90 10.94
CA PHE A 124 -2.55 2.33 10.84
C PHE A 124 -1.30 3.20 10.62
N LEU A 125 -0.20 2.89 11.32
CA LEU A 125 1.08 3.59 11.19
C LEU A 125 1.71 3.36 9.82
N TRP A 126 1.67 2.13 9.32
CA TRP A 126 2.11 1.72 8.00
C TRP A 126 1.23 2.36 6.92
N LEU A 127 -0.08 2.48 7.16
CA LEU A 127 -0.98 3.22 6.29
C LEU A 127 -0.62 4.70 6.22
N LEU A 128 -0.42 5.36 7.37
CA LEU A 128 0.04 6.75 7.40
C LEU A 128 1.36 6.93 6.67
N ILE A 129 2.32 6.03 6.87
CA ILE A 129 3.61 6.07 6.18
C ILE A 129 3.42 5.92 4.67
N THR A 130 2.60 4.97 4.19
CA THR A 130 2.34 4.81 2.75
C THR A 130 1.64 6.02 2.15
N VAL A 131 0.69 6.63 2.87
CA VAL A 131 -0.02 7.83 2.45
C VAL A 131 0.94 9.03 2.43
N ILE A 132 1.80 9.19 3.43
CA ILE A 132 2.79 10.27 3.52
C ILE A 132 3.85 10.11 2.42
N ILE A 133 4.38 8.90 2.20
CA ILE A 133 5.35 8.63 1.13
C ILE A 133 4.71 8.89 -0.24
N SER A 134 3.47 8.45 -0.45
CA SER A 134 2.72 8.73 -1.66
C SER A 134 2.54 10.25 -1.87
N ALA A 135 2.17 10.98 -0.81
CA ALA A 135 2.02 12.44 -0.84
C ALA A 135 3.35 13.16 -1.10
N LEU A 136 4.46 12.70 -0.52
CA LEU A 136 5.80 13.25 -0.74
C LEU A 136 6.31 12.98 -2.16
N LEU A 137 6.10 11.77 -2.69
CA LEU A 137 6.40 11.45 -4.08
C LEU A 137 5.54 12.31 -5.03
N PHE A 138 4.26 12.48 -4.71
CA PHE A 138 3.37 13.35 -5.46
C PHE A 138 3.84 14.81 -5.42
N TYR A 139 4.23 15.33 -4.25
CA TYR A 139 4.77 16.68 -4.09
C TYR A 139 6.10 16.86 -4.84
N GLY A 140 6.99 15.87 -4.77
CA GLY A 140 8.27 15.88 -5.49
C GLY A 140 8.07 15.91 -7.00
N VAL A 141 7.17 15.08 -7.52
CA VAL A 141 6.81 15.06 -8.94
C VAL A 141 6.11 16.36 -9.36
N TYR A 142 5.18 16.87 -8.54
CA TYR A 142 4.52 18.16 -8.77
C TYR A 142 5.55 19.29 -8.90
N ARG A 143 6.48 19.38 -7.93
CA ARG A 143 7.55 20.37 -7.93
C ARG A 143 8.46 20.23 -9.14
N PHE A 144 8.92 19.01 -9.44
CA PHE A 144 9.78 18.73 -10.58
C PHE A 144 9.15 19.17 -11.91
N LEU A 145 7.86 18.90 -12.08
CA LEU A 145 7.16 19.29 -13.30
C LEU A 145 6.88 20.80 -13.36
N ASN A 146 6.72 21.47 -12.21
CA ASN A 146 6.62 22.92 -12.16
C ASN A 146 7.95 23.58 -12.54
N ASP A 147 9.09 22.99 -12.13
CA ASP A 147 10.42 23.45 -12.51
C ASP A 147 10.68 23.28 -14.02
N THR A 148 10.16 22.23 -14.67
CA THR A 148 10.32 22.09 -16.13
C THR A 148 9.58 23.15 -16.96
N ARG A 149 8.59 23.87 -16.39
CA ARG A 149 7.95 25.02 -17.07
C ARG A 149 8.81 26.28 -17.06
N LEU A 150 9.87 26.33 -16.24
CA LEU A 150 10.78 27.47 -16.14
C LEU A 150 11.93 27.42 -17.14
N ILE A 151 12.02 26.40 -18.00
CA ILE A 151 12.95 26.41 -19.13
C ILE A 151 12.37 27.40 -20.17
N PRO A 152 12.90 28.63 -20.30
CA PRO A 152 12.37 29.58 -21.25
C PRO A 152 12.50 28.99 -22.65
N ASN A 153 11.40 29.05 -23.40
CA ASN A 153 11.34 28.62 -24.79
C ASN A 153 12.54 29.24 -25.54
N SER A 154 13.44 28.40 -26.05
CA SER A 154 14.65 28.85 -26.76
C SER A 154 14.33 29.78 -27.94
N ARG A 155 13.10 29.73 -28.46
CA ARG A 155 12.59 30.68 -29.46
C ARG A 155 12.37 32.10 -28.93
N GLU A 156 11.97 32.26 -27.68
CA GLU A 156 11.85 33.58 -27.05
C GLU A 156 13.23 34.18 -26.82
N GLN A 157 14.20 33.37 -26.35
CA GLN A 157 15.59 33.81 -26.22
C GLN A 157 16.21 34.20 -27.56
N LEU A 158 15.96 33.44 -28.64
CA LEU A 158 16.48 33.76 -29.96
C LEU A 158 15.87 35.06 -30.53
N LYS A 159 14.58 35.33 -30.25
CA LYS A 159 13.92 36.60 -30.62
C LYS A 159 14.50 37.77 -29.83
N GLU A 160 14.78 37.59 -28.54
CA GLU A 160 15.41 38.61 -27.70
C GLU A 160 16.83 38.94 -28.19
N ILE A 161 17.61 37.91 -28.56
CA ILE A 161 18.97 38.05 -29.12
C ILE A 161 18.93 38.75 -30.47
N HIS A 162 17.99 38.40 -31.36
CA HIS A 162 17.86 39.09 -32.65
C HIS A 162 17.38 40.54 -32.50
N ARG A 163 16.50 40.83 -31.53
CA ARG A 163 16.04 42.19 -31.24
C ARG A 163 17.14 43.08 -30.65
N ARG A 164 18.12 42.48 -29.96
CA ARG A 164 19.28 43.20 -29.38
C ARG A 164 20.48 43.32 -30.33
N ARG A 165 20.43 42.75 -31.53
CA ARG A 165 21.52 42.92 -32.50
C ARG A 165 21.51 44.37 -33.02
N PRO A 166 22.58 45.16 -32.80
CA PRO A 166 22.64 46.54 -33.27
C PRO A 166 22.63 46.57 -34.80
N ALA A 167 21.94 47.56 -35.37
CA ALA A 167 21.78 47.74 -36.83
C ALA A 167 23.09 47.97 -37.60
N SER A 168 24.23 48.08 -36.92
CA SER A 168 25.56 48.28 -37.51
C SER A 168 26.22 47.01 -38.06
N GLU A 169 25.53 45.86 -38.03
CA GLU A 169 26.09 44.55 -38.36
C GLU A 169 25.26 43.81 -39.43
N GLN A 170 24.37 44.54 -40.15
CA GLN A 170 23.51 44.02 -41.21
C GLN A 170 23.96 44.36 -42.64
N ASP A 171 25.13 44.97 -42.80
CA ASP A 171 25.75 45.31 -44.09
C ASP A 171 26.91 44.37 -44.45
#